data_AF-S4XYQ4-F1
#
_entry.id   AF-S4XYQ4-F1
#
_cell.length_a   1.000
_cell.length_b   1.000
_cell.length_c   1.000
_cell.angle_alpha   90.00
_cell.angle_beta   90.00
_cell.angle_gamma   90.00
#
_symmetry.space_group_name_H-M   'P 1'
#
loop_
_entity.id
_entity.type
_entity.pdbx_description
1 polymer ?
#
loop_
_entity_poly.entity_id
_entity_poly.type
_entity_poly.pdbx_seq_one_letter_code
_entity_poly.pdbx_strand_id
1 'polypeptide(L)'
;MDKAQITVLRLQGQELAPTPTATAAPTLIPGIPPELQQMGQAALQGLQQALPGLIPPNLIPGQTATAPTLPAQPRFKNFVILQQRQLTTSDADEELKDQILDVFGDEDSFTADRGNCFYPGLGISIIRPNNPTPVDLLVSFSCNQAMGDGFRWPYAVNGFSPETHQKLSEIYQQLWGQAVPPGA
;
A
#
# COMPACT_ATOMS: atom_id res chain seq x y z
N MET A 1 -15.72 21.89 4.50
CA MET A 1 -14.83 20.75 4.20
C MET A 1 -15.22 20.07 2.89
N ASP A 2 -16.33 20.49 2.30
CA ASP A 2 -17.18 19.79 1.34
C ASP A 2 -16.57 19.71 -0.07
N LYS A 3 -15.47 20.45 -0.31
CA LYS A 3 -14.68 20.40 -1.54
C LYS A 3 -13.32 19.71 -1.34
N ALA A 4 -13.06 19.15 -0.16
CA ALA A 4 -11.81 18.47 0.11
C ALA A 4 -11.71 17.17 -0.69
N GLN A 5 -10.53 16.90 -1.23
CA GLN A 5 -10.24 15.64 -1.89
C GLN A 5 -9.72 14.67 -0.83
N ILE A 6 -10.45 13.58 -0.62
CA ILE A 6 -10.07 12.54 0.34
C ILE A 6 -9.63 11.29 -0.41
N THR A 7 -8.38 10.89 -0.24
CA THR A 7 -7.86 9.62 -0.71
C THR A 7 -7.72 8.68 0.48
N VAL A 8 -8.31 7.50 0.39
CA VAL A 8 -8.17 6.44 1.41
C VAL A 8 -7.24 5.35 0.89
N LEU A 9 -6.36 4.85 1.76
CA LEU A 9 -5.32 3.89 1.45
C LEU A 9 -5.46 2.69 2.37
N ARG A 10 -5.53 1.49 1.80
CA ARG A 10 -5.35 0.24 2.52
C ARG A 10 -3.86 -0.01 2.66
N LEU A 11 -3.37 -0.07 3.89
CA LEU A 11 -1.95 -0.24 4.20
C LEU A 11 -1.67 -1.66 4.69
N GLN A 12 -0.43 -2.11 4.51
CA GLN A 12 0.00 -3.46 4.90
C GLN A 12 0.09 -3.66 6.43
N GLY A 13 -0.04 -2.61 7.25
CA GLY A 13 0.10 -2.70 8.70
C GLY A 13 1.51 -3.14 9.09
N GLN A 14 1.61 -4.26 9.80
CA GLN A 14 2.89 -4.86 10.17
C GLN A 14 3.58 -5.46 8.93
N GLU A 15 4.66 -4.82 8.48
CA GLU A 15 5.45 -5.33 7.34
C GLU A 15 6.19 -6.61 7.77
N LEU A 16 5.73 -7.77 7.27
CA LEU A 16 6.50 -9.00 7.37
C LEU A 16 7.77 -8.82 6.56
N ALA A 17 8.93 -8.97 7.20
CA ALA A 17 10.21 -8.89 6.50
C ALA A 17 10.16 -9.82 5.27
N PRO A 18 10.55 -9.34 4.07
CA PRO A 18 10.51 -10.16 2.87
C PRO A 18 11.37 -11.39 3.10
N THR A 19 10.75 -12.57 3.09
CA THR A 19 11.48 -13.84 3.02
C THR A 19 12.22 -13.86 1.68
N PRO A 20 13.56 -13.92 1.67
CA PRO A 20 14.30 -13.99 0.41
C PRO A 20 13.89 -15.28 -0.30
N THR A 21 13.23 -15.16 -1.44
CA THR A 21 12.98 -16.27 -2.36
C THR A 21 14.34 -16.74 -2.88
N ALA A 22 14.85 -17.83 -2.31
CA ALA A 22 16.05 -18.49 -2.80
C ALA A 22 15.84 -18.86 -4.27
N THR A 23 16.58 -18.19 -5.16
CA THR A 23 16.61 -18.51 -6.58
C THR A 23 17.33 -19.85 -6.74
N ALA A 24 16.63 -20.87 -7.23
CA ALA A 24 17.25 -22.14 -7.58
C ALA A 24 18.32 -21.90 -8.65
N ALA A 25 19.58 -22.19 -8.33
CA ALA A 25 20.68 -22.09 -9.29
C ALA A 25 20.50 -23.11 -10.42
N PRO A 26 20.60 -22.72 -11.70
CA PRO A 26 20.48 -23.66 -12.81
C PRO A 26 21.75 -24.51 -12.92
N THR A 27 21.57 -25.83 -12.93
CA THR A 27 22.61 -26.82 -13.21
C THR A 27 23.08 -26.71 -14.66
N LEU A 28 24.37 -26.46 -14.87
CA LEU A 28 25.02 -26.42 -16.17
C LEU A 28 25.01 -27.83 -16.81
N ILE A 29 24.31 -27.99 -17.93
CA ILE A 29 24.34 -29.22 -18.75
C ILE A 29 25.32 -29.00 -19.92
N PRO A 30 26.45 -29.74 -20.01
CA PRO A 30 27.42 -29.61 -21.09
C PRO A 30 26.97 -30.38 -22.36
N GLY A 31 27.01 -29.72 -23.53
CA GLY A 31 27.09 -30.40 -24.84
C GLY A 31 25.96 -30.17 -25.86
N ILE A 32 25.68 -28.92 -26.26
CA ILE A 32 24.67 -28.64 -27.31
C ILE A 32 25.33 -28.50 -28.71
N PRO A 33 24.81 -29.19 -29.76
CA PRO A 33 25.35 -29.16 -31.13
C PRO A 33 25.04 -27.86 -31.91
N PRO A 34 25.85 -27.51 -32.94
CA PRO A 34 25.87 -26.19 -33.57
C PRO A 34 24.61 -25.80 -34.37
N GLU A 35 23.79 -26.74 -34.86
CA GLU A 35 22.55 -26.39 -35.58
C GLU A 35 21.47 -25.78 -34.68
N LEU A 36 21.43 -26.15 -33.39
CA LEU A 36 20.53 -25.51 -32.41
C LEU A 36 20.90 -24.04 -32.15
N GLN A 37 22.14 -23.66 -32.46
CA GLN A 37 22.63 -22.29 -32.29
C GLN A 37 22.05 -21.35 -33.35
N GLN A 38 21.81 -21.82 -34.58
CA GLN A 38 21.18 -21.02 -35.63
C GLN A 38 19.67 -20.87 -35.43
N MET A 39 18.98 -21.95 -35.02
CA MET A 39 17.54 -21.88 -34.75
C MET A 39 17.22 -20.92 -33.59
N GLY A 40 18.09 -20.88 -32.56
CA GLY A 40 17.96 -19.95 -31.44
C GLY A 40 18.01 -18.47 -31.83
N GLN A 41 18.78 -18.11 -32.87
CA GLN A 41 18.88 -16.72 -33.34
C GLN A 41 17.61 -16.26 -34.05
N ALA A 42 16.98 -17.12 -34.85
CA ALA A 42 15.70 -16.81 -35.49
C ALA A 42 14.56 -16.71 -34.48
N ALA A 43 14.56 -17.57 -33.46
CA ALA A 43 13.56 -17.54 -32.39
C ALA A 43 13.66 -16.25 -31.53
N LEU A 44 14.88 -15.72 -31.33
CA LEU A 44 15.10 -14.51 -30.52
C LEU A 44 14.46 -13.25 -31.14
N GLN A 45 14.49 -13.12 -32.47
CA GLN A 45 13.91 -11.96 -33.15
C GLN A 45 12.38 -11.96 -33.11
N GLY A 46 11.74 -13.12 -33.15
CA GLY A 46 10.28 -13.23 -32.98
C GLY A 46 9.82 -12.92 -31.55
N LEU A 47 10.61 -13.30 -30.55
CA LEU A 47 10.28 -13.08 -29.13
C LEU A 47 10.38 -11.60 -28.72
N GLN A 48 11.29 -10.83 -29.34
CA GLN A 48 11.47 -9.39 -29.09
C GLN A 48 10.22 -8.54 -29.41
N GLN A 49 9.37 -9.00 -30.35
CA GLN A 49 8.14 -8.29 -30.67
C GLN A 49 6.93 -8.75 -29.87
N ALA A 50 6.99 -9.93 -29.24
CA ALA A 50 5.88 -10.48 -28.48
C ALA A 50 5.90 -10.05 -26.99
N LEU A 51 7.08 -9.77 -26.42
CA LEU A 51 7.22 -9.50 -24.98
C LEU A 51 8.33 -8.47 -24.70
N PRO A 52 8.00 -7.17 -24.59
CA PRO A 52 8.97 -6.18 -24.14
C PRO A 52 9.28 -6.42 -22.66
N GLY A 53 10.43 -7.05 -22.39
CA GLY A 53 10.99 -7.20 -21.04
C GLY A 53 11.28 -8.62 -20.55
N LEU A 54 11.10 -9.67 -21.37
CA LEU A 54 11.28 -11.08 -20.94
C LEU A 54 12.51 -11.79 -21.52
N ILE A 55 13.49 -11.06 -22.05
CA ILE A 55 14.78 -11.66 -22.42
C ILE A 55 15.69 -11.64 -21.18
N PRO A 56 15.95 -12.80 -20.55
CA PRO A 56 16.77 -12.84 -19.35
C PRO A 56 18.21 -12.43 -19.70
N PRO A 57 18.79 -11.44 -19.00
CA PRO A 57 20.14 -10.98 -19.25
C PRO A 57 21.12 -11.97 -18.64
N ASN A 58 21.38 -13.09 -19.32
CA ASN A 58 22.51 -13.97 -18.99
C ASN A 58 22.93 -14.96 -20.10
N LEU A 59 22.61 -14.69 -21.36
CA LEU A 59 23.10 -15.48 -22.50
C LEU A 59 24.44 -14.99 -23.07
N ILE A 60 25.08 -13.99 -22.44
CA ILE A 60 26.41 -13.47 -22.85
C ILE A 60 27.44 -13.89 -21.80
N PRO A 61 28.34 -14.85 -22.10
CA PRO A 61 29.40 -15.26 -21.19
C PRO A 61 30.32 -14.07 -20.86
N GLY A 62 30.42 -13.69 -19.58
CA GLY A 62 31.37 -12.68 -19.10
C GLY A 62 30.78 -11.37 -18.58
N GLN A 63 29.46 -11.17 -18.61
CA GLN A 63 28.82 -10.05 -17.92
C GLN A 63 28.28 -10.48 -16.56
N THR A 64 28.74 -9.81 -15.49
CA THR A 64 28.10 -9.88 -14.17
C THR A 64 26.69 -9.33 -14.30
N ALA A 65 25.68 -10.21 -14.26
CA ALA A 65 24.28 -9.82 -14.22
C ALA A 65 24.00 -9.00 -12.96
N THR A 66 23.69 -7.72 -13.15
CA THR A 66 22.89 -6.97 -12.17
C THR A 66 21.53 -7.63 -12.10
N ALA A 67 21.20 -8.21 -10.94
CA ALA A 67 19.91 -8.81 -10.67
C ALA A 67 18.78 -7.82 -11.04
N PRO A 68 17.68 -8.28 -11.67
CA PRO A 68 16.54 -7.41 -11.94
C PRO A 68 16.04 -6.84 -10.61
N THR A 69 16.15 -5.53 -10.45
CA THR A 69 15.55 -4.85 -9.30
C THR A 69 14.05 -4.82 -9.55
N LEU A 70 13.28 -5.61 -8.78
CA LEU A 70 11.82 -5.49 -8.77
C LEU A 70 11.44 -4.04 -8.45
N PRO A 71 10.42 -3.47 -9.11
CA PRO A 71 9.95 -2.13 -8.77
C PRO A 71 9.53 -2.10 -7.31
N ALA A 72 10.03 -1.11 -6.56
CA ALA A 72 9.65 -0.90 -5.17
C ALA A 72 8.13 -0.68 -5.08
N GLN A 73 7.47 -1.38 -4.14
CA GLN A 73 6.04 -1.18 -3.92
C GLN A 73 5.74 0.27 -3.51
N PRO A 74 4.60 0.85 -3.95
CA PRO A 74 4.22 2.20 -3.58
C PRO A 74 4.02 2.30 -2.06
N ARG A 75 4.47 3.41 -1.47
CA ARG A 75 4.43 3.63 -0.02
C ARG A 75 3.75 4.93 0.35
N PHE A 76 3.08 4.93 1.49
CA PHE A 76 2.51 6.10 2.16
C PHE A 76 3.16 6.22 3.54
N LYS A 77 3.97 7.27 3.76
CA LYS A 77 4.67 7.52 5.05
C LYS A 77 5.47 6.31 5.55
N ASN A 78 6.13 5.62 4.62
CA ASN A 78 6.87 4.35 4.80
C ASN A 78 6.02 3.08 4.92
N PHE A 79 4.69 3.14 4.86
CA PHE A 79 3.84 1.94 4.85
C PHE A 79 3.50 1.52 3.43
N VAL A 80 3.59 0.23 3.13
CA VAL A 80 3.21 -0.31 1.81
C VAL A 80 1.72 -0.08 1.56
N ILE A 81 1.40 0.47 0.38
CA ILE A 81 0.04 0.66 -0.09
C ILE A 81 -0.41 -0.64 -0.78
N LEU A 82 -1.42 -1.30 -0.21
CA LEU A 82 -2.06 -2.47 -0.82
C LEU A 82 -3.15 -2.06 -1.82
N GLN A 83 -3.90 -1.01 -1.49
CA GLN A 83 -4.96 -0.48 -2.34
C GLN A 83 -5.14 1.01 -2.04
N GLN A 84 -5.54 1.78 -3.04
CA GLN A 84 -5.91 3.18 -2.88
C GLN A 84 -7.25 3.45 -3.55
N ARG A 85 -8.03 4.39 -2.99
CA ARG A 85 -9.31 4.82 -3.54
C ARG A 85 -9.50 6.30 -3.29
N GLN A 86 -9.81 7.04 -4.35
CA GLN A 86 -10.25 8.42 -4.23
C GLN A 86 -11.74 8.41 -3.88
N LEU A 87 -12.13 9.07 -2.78
CA LEU A 87 -13.54 9.31 -2.50
C LEU A 87 -14.03 10.39 -3.47
N THR A 88 -14.98 10.01 -4.31
CA THR A 88 -15.54 10.88 -5.35
C THR A 88 -16.82 11.56 -4.84
N THR A 89 -17.74 11.96 -5.72
CA THR A 89 -18.99 12.65 -5.37
C THR A 89 -20.21 11.74 -5.57
N SER A 90 -20.03 10.42 -5.46
CA SER A 90 -21.18 9.51 -5.39
C SER A 90 -21.83 9.60 -4.01
N ASP A 91 -23.14 9.36 -3.90
CA ASP A 91 -23.85 9.46 -2.62
C ASP A 91 -23.19 8.63 -1.50
N ALA A 92 -22.75 7.42 -1.83
CA ALA A 92 -22.04 6.55 -0.89
C ALA A 92 -20.65 7.09 -0.49
N ASP A 93 -19.95 7.77 -1.41
CA ASP A 93 -18.67 8.39 -1.10
C ASP A 93 -18.83 9.66 -0.26
N GLU A 94 -19.89 10.44 -0.48
CA GLU A 94 -20.21 11.61 0.36
C GLU A 94 -20.57 11.16 1.78
N GLU A 95 -21.36 10.10 1.93
CA GLU A 95 -21.66 9.51 3.25
C GLU A 95 -20.39 9.04 3.97
N LEU A 96 -19.48 8.35 3.25
CA LEU A 96 -18.19 7.93 3.81
C LEU A 96 -17.31 9.10 4.20
N LYS A 97 -17.28 10.18 3.42
CA LYS A 97 -16.55 11.40 3.79
C LYS A 97 -17.10 12.00 5.07
N ASP A 98 -18.43 12.11 5.18
CA ASP A 98 -19.07 12.65 6.36
C ASP A 98 -18.79 11.79 7.59
N GLN A 99 -18.86 10.46 7.47
CA GLN A 99 -18.51 9.54 8.57
C GLN A 99 -17.05 9.68 9.00
N ILE A 100 -16.11 9.84 8.06
CA ILE A 100 -14.69 10.06 8.36
C ILE A 100 -14.50 11.42 9.06
N LEU A 101 -15.11 12.49 8.53
CA LEU A 101 -14.98 13.82 9.08
C LEU A 101 -15.62 13.94 10.47
N ASP A 102 -16.70 13.22 10.73
CA ASP A 102 -17.35 13.13 12.03
C ASP A 102 -16.42 12.46 13.06
N VAL A 103 -15.87 11.28 12.74
CA VAL A 103 -14.92 10.59 13.64
C VAL A 103 -13.69 11.44 13.96
N PHE A 104 -13.08 12.06 12.95
CA PHE A 104 -11.85 12.84 13.16
C PHE A 104 -12.11 14.31 13.56
N GLY A 105 -13.36 14.75 13.53
CA GLY A 105 -13.80 16.10 13.90
C GLY A 105 -14.33 16.21 15.33
N ASP A 106 -14.59 15.09 15.99
CA ASP A 106 -15.11 15.04 17.36
C ASP A 106 -14.05 14.56 18.36
N GLU A 107 -13.85 15.31 19.44
CA GLU A 107 -12.93 14.95 20.52
C GLU A 107 -13.40 13.70 21.29
N ASP A 108 -14.72 13.50 21.41
CA ASP A 108 -15.31 12.37 22.14
C ASP A 108 -15.06 11.03 21.42
N SER A 109 -14.63 11.08 20.16
CA SER A 109 -14.15 9.90 19.43
C SER A 109 -12.85 9.34 20.01
N PHE A 110 -12.13 10.15 20.81
CA PHE A 110 -10.80 9.82 21.28
C PHE A 110 -10.70 9.68 22.80
N THR A 111 -9.99 8.65 23.23
CA THR A 111 -9.72 8.33 24.64
C THR A 111 -8.23 8.06 24.85
N ALA A 112 -7.83 7.93 26.12
CA ALA A 112 -6.47 7.52 26.47
C ALA A 112 -6.20 6.02 26.24
N ASP A 113 -7.22 5.21 25.93
CA ASP A 113 -7.09 3.76 25.76
C ASP A 113 -6.49 3.42 24.39
N ARG A 114 -5.21 3.06 24.40
CA ARG A 114 -4.45 2.68 23.20
C ARG A 114 -3.34 1.70 23.55
N GLY A 115 -2.96 0.88 22.58
CA GLY A 115 -1.82 -0.02 22.67
C GLY A 115 -0.47 0.69 22.55
N ASN A 116 0.58 0.08 23.09
CA ASN A 116 1.97 0.57 22.94
C ASN A 116 2.61 0.09 21.62
N CYS A 117 1.85 0.16 20.52
CA CYS A 117 2.27 -0.27 19.19
C CYS A 117 1.72 0.69 18.13
N PHE A 118 2.23 0.65 16.90
CA PHE A 118 1.61 1.41 15.80
C PHE A 118 1.88 0.74 14.45
N TYR A 119 0.86 0.06 13.93
CA TYR A 119 0.88 -0.62 12.63
C TYR A 119 -0.37 -0.21 11.85
N PRO A 120 -0.31 0.87 11.05
CA PRO A 120 -1.49 1.42 10.42
C PRO A 120 -1.97 0.55 9.26
N GLY A 121 -3.23 0.12 9.33
CA GLY A 121 -3.96 -0.55 8.27
C GLY A 121 -4.72 0.37 7.32
N LEU A 122 -4.99 1.59 7.75
CA LEU A 122 -5.71 2.60 6.98
C LEU A 122 -4.96 3.93 6.98
N GLY A 123 -4.72 4.46 5.79
CA GLY A 123 -4.25 5.82 5.56
C GLY A 123 -5.37 6.69 4.99
N ILE A 124 -5.45 7.94 5.38
CA ILE A 124 -6.40 8.92 4.84
C ILE A 124 -5.63 10.19 4.53
N SER A 125 -5.61 10.62 3.28
CA SER A 125 -4.99 11.87 2.83
C SER A 125 -6.08 12.85 2.43
N ILE A 126 -6.15 14.00 3.10
CA ILE A 126 -7.16 15.04 2.88
C ILE A 126 -6.47 16.29 2.32
N ILE A 127 -6.80 16.65 1.08
CA ILE A 127 -6.35 17.90 0.45
C ILE A 127 -7.49 18.92 0.53
N ARG A 128 -7.21 20.08 1.16
CA ARG A 128 -8.24 21.12 1.37
C ARG A 128 -8.29 22.09 0.19
N PRO A 129 -9.46 22.69 -0.11
CA PRO A 129 -9.69 23.50 -1.32
C PRO A 129 -8.79 24.73 -1.51
N ASN A 130 -8.06 25.16 -0.49
CA ASN A 130 -7.17 26.33 -0.55
C ASN A 130 -5.80 26.06 0.11
N ASN A 131 -5.50 24.79 0.43
CA ASN A 131 -4.24 24.42 1.04
C ASN A 131 -3.77 23.10 0.41
N PRO A 132 -2.69 23.13 -0.41
CA PRO A 132 -2.18 21.94 -1.08
C PRO A 132 -1.44 21.00 -0.13
N THR A 133 -1.19 21.41 1.12
CA THR A 133 -0.57 20.54 2.13
C THR A 133 -1.61 19.51 2.58
N PRO A 134 -1.38 18.21 2.32
CA PRO A 134 -2.31 17.18 2.74
C PRO A 134 -2.32 17.07 4.27
N VAL A 135 -3.50 16.79 4.81
CA VAL A 135 -3.68 16.32 6.18
C VAL A 135 -3.72 14.81 6.10
N ASP A 136 -2.64 14.18 6.53
CA ASP A 136 -2.46 12.73 6.46
C ASP A 136 -2.77 12.10 7.81
N LEU A 137 -3.71 11.17 7.83
CA LEU A 137 -4.09 10.39 9.00
C LEU A 137 -3.66 8.94 8.79
N LEU A 138 -3.12 8.34 9.83
CA LEU A 138 -2.74 6.93 9.92
C LEU A 138 -3.55 6.30 11.04
N VAL A 139 -4.30 5.25 10.73
CA VAL A 139 -5.19 4.53 11.65
C VAL A 139 -4.66 3.13 11.85
N SER A 140 -4.37 2.79 13.10
CA SER A 140 -3.97 1.44 13.53
C SER A 140 -5.08 0.84 14.39
N PHE A 141 -5.76 -0.16 13.86
CA PHE A 141 -6.91 -0.78 14.52
C PHE A 141 -6.45 -1.66 15.70
N SER A 142 -5.41 -2.46 15.48
CA SER A 142 -4.77 -3.36 16.44
C SER A 142 -4.14 -2.63 17.62
N CYS A 143 -3.72 -1.38 17.43
CA CYS A 143 -3.19 -0.53 18.48
C CYS A 143 -4.22 0.46 19.03
N ASN A 144 -5.45 0.40 18.54
CA ASN A 144 -6.57 1.26 18.92
C ASN A 144 -6.22 2.76 18.92
N GLN A 145 -5.51 3.26 17.89
CA GLN A 145 -5.14 4.67 17.83
C GLN A 145 -4.94 5.21 16.40
N ALA A 146 -5.10 6.52 16.26
CA ALA A 146 -4.75 7.26 15.05
C ALA A 146 -3.61 8.25 15.29
N MET A 147 -2.84 8.57 14.25
CA MET A 147 -1.84 9.62 14.28
C MET A 147 -1.96 10.50 13.05
N GLY A 148 -1.73 11.79 13.25
CA GLY A 148 -1.56 12.75 12.16
C GLY A 148 -0.11 12.83 11.70
N ASP A 149 0.10 13.02 10.41
CA ASP A 149 1.38 13.40 9.82
C ASP A 149 1.23 14.73 9.07
N GLY A 150 2.22 15.63 9.23
CA GLY A 150 2.19 16.95 8.60
C GLY A 150 1.26 17.97 9.25
N PHE A 151 0.62 17.65 10.39
CA PHE A 151 -0.16 18.60 11.18
C PHE A 151 -0.11 18.29 12.68
N ARG A 152 -0.44 19.29 13.50
CA ARG A 152 -0.59 19.11 14.94
C ARG A 152 -1.94 18.45 15.23
N TRP A 153 -1.91 17.27 15.84
CA TRP A 153 -3.11 16.60 16.34
C TRP A 153 -3.89 17.55 17.28
N PRO A 154 -5.19 17.79 17.04
CA PRO A 154 -5.94 18.82 17.75
C PRO A 154 -6.40 18.39 19.15
N TYR A 155 -6.44 17.08 19.43
CA TYR A 155 -6.96 16.52 20.68
C TYR A 155 -5.83 16.17 21.68
N ALA A 156 -6.18 16.06 22.96
CA ALA A 156 -5.21 15.67 23.99
C ALA A 156 -4.78 14.20 23.89
N VAL A 157 -5.66 13.36 23.35
CA VAL A 157 -5.50 11.92 23.22
C VAL A 157 -5.84 11.47 21.79
N ASN A 158 -5.48 10.24 21.44
CA ASN A 158 -5.63 9.72 20.07
C ASN A 158 -5.99 8.21 20.03
N GLY A 159 -6.27 7.60 21.18
CA GLY A 159 -6.84 6.25 21.23
C GLY A 159 -8.32 6.30 20.88
N PHE A 160 -8.92 5.22 20.39
CA PHE A 160 -10.34 5.26 20.00
C PHE A 160 -11.27 4.93 21.16
N SER A 161 -12.45 5.56 21.20
CA SER A 161 -13.58 5.03 21.97
C SER A 161 -14.05 3.68 21.39
N PRO A 162 -14.80 2.86 22.14
CA PRO A 162 -15.40 1.64 21.60
C PRO A 162 -16.30 1.91 20.39
N GLU A 163 -17.12 2.96 20.41
CA GLU A 163 -17.97 3.33 19.27
C GLU A 163 -17.12 3.75 18.07
N THR A 164 -16.05 4.50 18.30
CA THR A 164 -15.14 4.94 17.24
C THR A 164 -14.42 3.78 16.58
N HIS A 165 -13.94 2.82 17.37
CA HIS A 165 -13.30 1.62 16.85
C HIS A 165 -14.26 0.83 15.95
N GLN A 166 -15.51 0.66 16.40
CA GLN A 166 -16.54 -0.02 15.62
C GLN A 166 -16.83 0.75 14.31
N LYS A 167 -17.06 2.06 14.40
CA LYS A 167 -17.37 2.91 13.23
C LYS A 167 -16.24 2.91 12.20
N LEU A 168 -14.99 3.01 12.63
CA LEU A 168 -13.84 2.91 11.71
C LEU A 168 -13.74 1.53 11.06
N SER A 169 -14.09 0.46 11.77
CA SER A 169 -14.11 -0.90 11.21
C SER A 169 -15.21 -1.06 10.16
N GLU A 170 -16.39 -0.48 10.40
CA GLU A 170 -17.49 -0.42 9.44
C GLU A 170 -17.13 0.41 8.20
N ILE A 171 -16.52 1.58 8.38
CA ILE A 171 -15.97 2.40 7.29
C ILE A 171 -14.98 1.55 6.47
N TYR A 172 -14.02 0.89 7.11
CA TYR A 172 -13.05 0.04 6.42
C TYR A 172 -13.73 -1.06 5.59
N GLN A 173 -14.76 -1.69 6.15
CA GLN A 173 -15.54 -2.71 5.45
C GLN A 173 -16.28 -2.14 4.24
N GLN A 174 -16.89 -0.96 4.36
CA GLN A 174 -17.55 -0.28 3.26
C GLN A 174 -16.55 0.13 2.16
N LEU A 175 -15.34 0.55 2.54
CA LEU A 175 -14.29 0.94 1.58
C LEU A 175 -13.79 -0.24 0.74
N TRP A 176 -13.64 -1.42 1.35
CA TRP A 176 -12.88 -2.53 0.77
C TRP A 176 -13.62 -3.86 0.63
N GLY A 177 -14.88 -3.93 1.06
CA GLY A 177 -15.70 -5.14 1.01
C GLY A 177 -15.18 -6.28 1.92
N GLN A 178 -14.32 -5.98 2.89
CA GLN A 178 -13.69 -6.96 3.77
C GLN A 178 -13.45 -6.38 5.17
N ALA A 179 -13.40 -7.26 6.17
CA ALA A 179 -13.06 -6.85 7.53
C ALA A 179 -11.61 -6.35 7.65
N VAL A 180 -11.33 -5.60 8.71
CA VAL A 180 -9.97 -5.15 9.05
C VAL A 180 -9.06 -6.37 9.23
N PRO A 181 -7.90 -6.44 8.55
CA PRO A 181 -7.00 -7.57 8.69
C PRO A 181 -6.37 -7.59 10.10
N PRO A 182 -6.06 -8.78 10.66
CA PRO A 182 -5.35 -8.88 11.92
C PRO A 182 -4.00 -8.16 11.86
N GLY A 183 -3.68 -7.36 12.88
CA GLY A 183 -2.42 -6.62 12.99
C GLY A 183 -2.34 -5.30 12.20
N ALA A 184 -3.47 -4.88 11.61
CA ALA A 184 -3.63 -3.58 10.93
C ALA A 184 -4.21 -2.51 11.87
#